data_AF-A0A7V4UML8-F1
#
_entry.id   AF-A0A7V4UML8-F1
#
_cell.length_a   1.000
_cell.length_b   1.000
_cell.length_c   1.000
_cell.angle_alpha   90.00
_cell.angle_beta   90.00
_cell.angle_gamma   90.00
#
_symmetry.space_group_name_H-M   'P 1'
#
loop_
_entity.id
_entity.type
_entity.pdbx_description
1 polymer ?
#
loop_
_entity_poly.entity_id
_entity_poly.type
_entity_poly.pdbx_seq_one_letter_code
_entity_poly.pdbx_strand_id
1 'polypeptide(L)'
;DFIVPSFFQRDNLIVAVSTSGKSPALARKIRETLEMNFDEEYGELVSLVEEVRLEFKRMKKSIRPETWQKALDLNPLMEFLKKGEREKAKATLIEQLNTFS
;
A
#
# COMPACT_ATOMS: atom_id res chain seq x y z
N ASP A 1 14.83 -25.10 10.67
CA ASP A 1 13.83 -24.49 11.57
C ASP A 1 12.97 -23.48 10.84
N PHE A 2 11.66 -23.75 10.77
CA PHE A 2 10.67 -22.83 10.22
C PHE A 2 10.11 -22.00 11.37
N ILE A 3 10.29 -20.69 11.32
CA ILE A 3 9.81 -19.75 12.34
C ILE A 3 8.68 -18.99 11.68
N VAL A 4 7.47 -19.14 12.22
CA VAL A 4 6.30 -18.40 11.74
C VAL A 4 6.62 -16.91 11.92
N PRO A 5 6.76 -16.13 10.82
CA PRO A 5 7.04 -14.71 10.92
C PRO A 5 5.87 -14.01 11.61
N SER A 6 6.16 -12.95 12.35
CA SER A 6 5.12 -12.11 12.94
C SER A 6 4.56 -11.22 11.83
N PHE A 7 3.31 -11.42 11.41
CA PHE A 7 2.68 -10.64 10.34
C PHE A 7 1.35 -10.04 10.76
N PHE A 8 0.94 -8.95 10.10
CA PHE A 8 -0.41 -8.43 10.15
C PHE A 8 -0.92 -8.17 8.72
N GLN A 9 -2.23 -8.02 8.58
CA GLN A 9 -2.91 -7.86 7.31
C GLN A 9 -3.96 -6.74 7.38
N ARG A 10 -4.10 -6.00 6.28
CA ARG A 10 -5.19 -5.03 5.99
C ARG A 10 -5.69 -5.34 4.59
N ASP A 11 -6.75 -6.15 4.50
CA ASP A 11 -7.21 -6.75 3.24
C ASP A 11 -6.05 -7.34 2.42
N ASN A 12 -5.72 -6.73 1.28
CA ASN A 12 -4.68 -7.21 0.37
C ASN A 12 -3.26 -6.72 0.71
N LEU A 13 -3.09 -5.91 1.77
CA LEU A 13 -1.78 -5.54 2.30
C LEU A 13 -1.35 -6.53 3.38
N ILE A 14 -0.18 -7.17 3.20
CA ILE A 14 0.44 -8.03 4.21
C ILE A 14 1.80 -7.44 4.58
N VAL A 15 2.05 -7.28 5.87
CA VAL A 15 3.36 -6.87 6.40
C VAL A 15 3.89 -7.98 7.31
N ALA A 16 5.04 -8.54 6.95
CA ALA A 16 5.71 -9.59 7.72
C ALA A 16 7.02 -9.10 8.31
N VAL A 17 7.26 -9.41 9.59
CA VAL A 17 8.47 -9.06 10.33
C VAL A 17 9.19 -10.34 10.73
N SER A 18 10.49 -10.40 10.44
CA SER A 18 11.35 -11.54 10.79
C SER A 18 12.68 -11.06 11.37
N THR A 19 13.17 -11.77 12.38
CA THR A 19 14.51 -11.62 12.96
C THR A 19 15.41 -12.83 12.64
N SER A 20 15.04 -13.63 11.63
CA SER A 20 15.68 -14.92 11.30
C SER A 20 15.84 -15.84 12.51
N GLY A 21 14.86 -15.79 13.42
CA GLY A 21 14.85 -16.58 14.66
C GLY A 21 15.69 -16.06 15.80
N LYS A 22 16.46 -14.99 15.60
CA LYS A 22 17.34 -14.44 16.63
C LYS A 22 16.56 -13.85 17.80
N SER A 23 15.36 -13.32 17.56
CA SER A 23 14.50 -12.79 18.62
C SER A 23 13.03 -12.75 18.19
N PRO A 24 12.23 -13.79 18.54
CA PRO A 24 10.79 -13.80 18.31
C PRO A 24 10.06 -12.66 19.05
N ALA A 25 10.50 -12.32 20.26
CA ALA A 25 9.94 -11.22 21.04
C ALA A 25 10.13 -9.85 20.35
N LEU A 26 11.30 -9.60 19.77
CA LEU A 26 11.55 -8.37 19.01
C LEU A 26 10.71 -8.31 17.73
N ALA A 27 10.61 -9.44 16.99
CA ALA A 27 9.77 -9.52 15.79
C ALA A 27 8.31 -9.16 16.11
N ARG A 28 7.77 -9.71 17.21
CA ARG A 28 6.43 -9.40 17.71
C ARG A 28 6.28 -7.91 18.05
N LYS A 29 7.22 -7.34 18.80
CA LYS A 29 7.15 -5.93 19.22
C LYS A 29 7.16 -4.97 18.03
N ILE A 30 8.00 -5.23 17.02
CA ILE A 30 8.05 -4.42 15.79
C ILE A 30 6.75 -4.58 15.00
N ARG A 31 6.22 -5.81 14.84
CA ARG A 31 4.94 -6.05 14.17
C ARG A 31 3.81 -5.26 14.83
N GLU A 32 3.69 -5.32 16.16
CA GLU A 32 2.67 -4.57 16.92
C GLU A 32 2.81 -3.06 16.72
N THR A 33 4.04 -2.53 16.76
CA THR A 33 4.29 -1.11 16.48
C THR A 33 3.88 -0.71 15.06
N LEU A 34 4.24 -1.52 14.06
CA LEU A 34 3.83 -1.26 12.69
C LEU A 34 2.32 -1.34 12.54
N GLU A 35 1.67 -2.36 13.08
CA GLU A 35 0.22 -2.56 12.97
C GLU A 35 -0.59 -1.33 13.44
N MET A 36 -0.13 -0.63 14.47
CA MET A 36 -0.77 0.61 14.96
C MET A 36 -0.67 1.80 13.99
N ASN A 37 0.24 1.76 13.01
CA ASN A 37 0.43 2.82 12.02
C ASN A 37 -0.27 2.51 10.68
N PHE A 38 -0.86 1.32 10.54
CA PHE A 38 -1.55 0.88 9.34
C PHE A 38 -3.04 0.70 9.65
N ASP A 39 -3.81 1.72 9.32
CA ASP A 39 -5.28 1.70 9.42
C ASP A 39 -5.91 0.79 8.34
N GLU A 40 -7.23 0.59 8.39
CA GLU A 40 -7.95 -0.27 7.43
C GLU A 40 -7.87 0.25 5.99
N GLU A 41 -7.80 1.58 5.81
CA GLU A 41 -7.76 2.22 4.49
C GLU A 41 -6.53 1.87 3.65
N TYR A 42 -5.47 1.30 4.26
CA TYR A 42 -4.36 0.75 3.49
C TYR A 42 -4.78 -0.43 2.61
N GLY A 43 -5.76 -1.22 3.05
CA GLY A 43 -6.37 -2.28 2.23
C GLY A 43 -7.13 -1.70 1.03
N GLU A 44 -7.88 -0.62 1.24
CA GLU A 44 -8.57 0.12 0.18
C GLU A 44 -7.60 0.74 -0.82
N LEU A 45 -6.49 1.28 -0.33
CA LEU A 45 -5.43 1.85 -1.15
C LEU A 45 -4.83 0.80 -2.08
N VAL A 46 -4.51 -0.40 -1.57
CA VAL A 46 -4.01 -1.50 -2.43
C VAL A 46 -5.00 -1.82 -3.53
N SER A 47 -6.29 -1.92 -3.18
CA SER A 47 -7.36 -2.20 -4.15
C SER A 47 -7.51 -1.07 -5.18
N LEU A 48 -7.34 0.19 -4.78
CA LEU A 48 -7.32 1.35 -5.67
C LEU A 48 -6.15 1.33 -6.66
N VAL A 49 -4.94 1.01 -6.18
CA VAL A 49 -3.75 0.92 -7.04
C VAL A 49 -3.92 -0.22 -8.06
N GLU A 50 -4.45 -1.38 -7.65
CA GLU A 50 -4.74 -2.49 -8.55
C GLU A 50 -5.70 -2.07 -9.67
N GLU A 51 -6.81 -1.40 -9.31
CA GLU A 51 -7.82 -0.91 -10.24
C GLU A 51 -7.20 -0.01 -11.33
N VAL A 52 -6.44 1.01 -10.91
CA VAL A 52 -5.77 1.95 -11.84
C VAL A 52 -4.74 1.23 -12.71
N ARG A 53 -3.98 0.29 -12.15
CA ARG A 53 -3.00 -0.50 -12.91
C ARG A 53 -3.68 -1.35 -13.99
N LEU A 54 -4.83 -1.96 -13.68
CA LEU A 54 -5.62 -2.74 -14.64
C LEU A 54 -6.21 -1.85 -15.74
N GLU A 55 -6.69 -0.65 -15.41
CA GLU A 55 -7.15 0.33 -16.41
C GLU A 55 -6.05 0.70 -17.39
N PHE A 56 -4.87 1.05 -16.89
CA PHE A 56 -3.74 1.45 -17.72
C PHE A 56 -3.26 0.29 -18.60
N LYS A 57 -3.25 -0.94 -18.06
CA LYS A 57 -2.98 -2.16 -18.83
C LYS A 57 -3.98 -2.36 -19.96
N ARG A 58 -5.30 -2.17 -19.72
CA ARG A 58 -6.34 -2.25 -20.76
C ARG A 58 -6.15 -1.20 -21.85
N MET A 59 -5.70 0.00 -21.49
CA MET A 59 -5.37 1.08 -22.42
C MET A 59 -4.01 0.89 -23.14
N LYS A 60 -3.29 -0.21 -22.88
CA LYS A 60 -1.92 -0.45 -23.35
C LYS A 60 -0.95 0.68 -22.98
N LYS A 61 -1.23 1.40 -21.88
CA LYS A 61 -0.37 2.44 -21.33
C LYS A 61 0.60 1.79 -20.34
N SER A 62 1.90 1.86 -20.66
CA SER A 62 2.96 1.40 -19.77
C SER A 62 3.50 2.57 -18.97
N ILE A 63 3.42 2.50 -17.64
CA ILE A 63 3.99 3.49 -16.73
C ILE A 63 5.25 2.91 -16.09
N ARG A 64 6.31 3.70 -16.05
CA ARG A 64 7.58 3.30 -15.45
C ARG A 64 7.45 3.10 -13.94
N PRO A 65 8.18 2.15 -13.32
CA PRO A 65 8.15 1.95 -11.87
C PRO A 65 8.45 3.22 -11.06
N GLU A 66 9.35 4.08 -11.54
CA GLU A 66 9.72 5.32 -10.85
C GLU A 66 8.59 6.35 -10.86
N THR A 67 7.76 6.35 -11.91
CA THR A 67 6.57 7.19 -12.01
C THR A 67 5.52 6.74 -10.98
N TRP A 68 5.34 5.43 -10.77
CA TRP A 68 4.49 4.91 -9.69
C TRP A 68 4.99 5.34 -8.31
N GLN A 69 6.29 5.24 -8.05
CA GLN A 69 6.87 5.65 -6.76
C GLN A 69 6.64 7.15 -6.47
N LYS A 70 6.74 8.01 -7.48
CA LYS A 70 6.46 9.44 -7.33
C LYS A 70 4.97 9.75 -7.18
N ALA A 71 4.11 9.00 -7.89
CA ALA A 71 2.66 9.22 -7.86
C ALA A 71 2.00 8.69 -6.59
N LEU A 72 2.58 7.70 -5.90
CA LEU A 72 2.05 7.19 -4.64
C LEU A 72 2.43 8.08 -3.45
N ASP A 73 2.07 9.37 -3.52
CA ASP A 73 2.09 10.26 -2.36
C ASP A 73 0.96 9.86 -1.41
N LEU A 74 1.31 9.18 -0.32
CA LEU A 74 0.35 8.56 0.58
C LEU A 74 -0.53 9.57 1.32
N ASN A 75 -0.03 10.78 1.58
CA ASN A 75 -0.77 11.75 2.41
C ASN A 75 -2.13 12.13 1.80
N PRO A 76 -2.22 12.69 0.58
CA PRO A 76 -3.50 13.07 -0.01
C PRO A 76 -4.39 11.85 -0.29
N LEU A 77 -3.80 10.73 -0.71
CA LEU A 77 -4.57 9.52 -1.00
C LEU A 77 -5.23 8.95 0.25
N MET A 78 -4.50 8.84 1.35
CA MET A 78 -5.03 8.35 2.62
C MET A 78 -6.04 9.32 3.23
N GLU A 79 -5.87 10.64 3.05
CA GLU A 79 -6.86 11.63 3.51
C GLU A 79 -8.21 11.44 2.80
N PHE A 80 -8.21 11.23 1.48
CA PHE A 80 -9.43 10.98 0.72
C PHE A 80 -10.07 9.64 1.08
N LEU A 81 -9.29 8.57 1.22
CA LEU A 81 -9.81 7.25 1.58
C LEU A 81 -10.46 7.26 2.97
N LYS A 82 -9.82 7.89 3.97
CA LYS A 82 -10.41 8.06 5.32
C LYS A 82 -11.72 8.84 5.35
N LYS A 83 -11.96 9.68 4.35
CA LYS A 83 -13.22 10.42 4.17
C LYS A 83 -14.27 9.67 3.35
N GLY A 84 -13.96 8.45 2.86
CA GLY A 84 -14.80 7.70 1.93
C GLY A 84 -14.79 8.27 0.50
N GLU A 85 -13.88 9.20 0.19
CA GLU A 85 -13.81 9.90 -1.09
C GLU A 85 -12.96 9.13 -2.12
N ARG A 86 -13.25 7.84 -2.30
CA ARG A 86 -12.47 6.92 -3.15
C ARG A 86 -12.28 7.43 -4.59
N GLU A 87 -13.33 7.98 -5.19
CA GLU A 87 -13.25 8.52 -6.56
C GLU A 87 -12.28 9.71 -6.66
N LYS A 88 -12.19 10.55 -5.62
CA LYS A 88 -11.19 11.63 -5.58
C LYS A 88 -9.79 11.07 -5.44
N ALA A 89 -9.58 10.09 -4.56
CA ALA A 89 -8.30 9.40 -4.44
C ALA A 89 -7.84 8.80 -5.78
N LYS A 90 -8.77 8.17 -6.52
CA LYS A 90 -8.52 7.63 -7.86
C LYS A 90 -8.10 8.71 -8.85
N ALA A 91 -8.87 9.79 -8.93
CA ALA A 91 -8.60 10.91 -9.82
C ALA A 91 -7.21 11.52 -9.55
N THR A 92 -6.88 11.75 -8.26
CA THR A 92 -5.57 12.26 -7.84
C THR A 92 -4.44 11.33 -8.25
N LEU A 93 -4.56 10.02 -8.01
CA LEU A 93 -3.53 9.06 -8.41
C LEU A 93 -3.31 9.06 -9.93
N ILE A 94 -4.39 9.07 -10.73
CA ILE A 94 -4.30 9.14 -12.20
C ILE A 94 -3.64 10.44 -12.66
N GLU A 95 -3.98 11.57 -12.05
CA GLU A 95 -3.37 12.87 -12.34
C GLU A 95 -1.86 12.87 -12.05
N GLN A 96 -1.45 12.35 -10.90
CA GLN A 96 -0.04 12.24 -10.53
C GLN A 96 0.72 11.31 -11.49
N LEU A 97 0.13 10.17 -11.85
CA LEU A 97 0.71 9.25 -12.84
C LEU A 97 0.87 9.90 -14.22
N ASN A 98 -0.01 10.82 -14.61
CA ASN A 98 0.12 11.58 -15.85
C ASN A 98 1.15 12.70 -15.77
N THR A 99 1.26 13.36 -14.61
CA THR A 99 2.21 14.45 -14.35
C THR A 99 3.67 13.98 -14.39
N PHE A 100 3.93 12.76 -13.88
CA PHE A 100 5.27 12.17 -13.82
C PHE A 100 5.57 11.18 -14.96
N SER A 101 4.67 11.03 -15.94
CA SER A 101 4.84 10.13 -17.07
C SER A 101 5.85 10.63 -18.09
#